data_AF-A0A4S9ZV53-F1
#
_entry.id   AF-A0A4S9ZV53-F1
#
_cell.length_a   1.000
_cell.length_b   1.000
_cell.length_c   1.000
_cell.angle_alpha   90.00
_cell.angle_beta   90.00
_cell.angle_gamma   90.00
#
_symmetry.space_group_name_H-M   'P 1'
#
loop_
_entity.id
_entity.type
_entity.pdbx_description
1 polymer ?
#
loop_
_entity_poly.entity_id
_entity_poly.type
_entity_poly.pdbx_seq_one_letter_code
_entity_poly.pdbx_strand_id
1 'polypeptide(L)'
;LWGWPGLERVLKQVPSAASASKAQINVQISSVGTAPEKWLDGFFDVLGTTTTGKQPKPRKPSVRVIFPTADEVRRSLDGYRSGSSIHMKLDSQMQKLQLKYMKPLLCTWAGDAKEGDQVREADRRRAAPHIKTFIRFSDDDCNNIDWTLVTSANLSKQAWGEMANKQGDVNIKSFEIGVLVCPQWLAEDGQKAVMVPVFKKDKPEVDVPEDADKVIGVRMPYDLPLTSYLEGEEPWCAERSHAEPDWQGVAWPGFNPRV
;
A
#
# COMPACT_ATOMS: atom_id res chain seq x y z
N LEU A 1 -16.52 4.79 15.68
CA LEU A 1 -15.29 5.51 15.27
C LEU A 1 -15.03 5.16 13.81
N TRP A 2 -14.67 6.13 12.99
CA TRP A 2 -14.43 5.99 11.54
C TRP A 2 -13.01 6.44 11.22
N GLY A 3 -12.52 6.21 10.00
CA GLY A 3 -11.20 6.67 9.55
C GLY A 3 -10.04 6.07 10.36
N TRP A 4 -8.95 6.83 10.52
CA TRP A 4 -7.75 6.38 11.23
C TRP A 4 -8.03 6.02 12.70
N PRO A 5 -8.90 6.69 13.48
CA PRO A 5 -9.22 6.25 14.84
C PRO A 5 -9.95 4.89 14.90
N GLY A 6 -10.82 4.64 13.91
CA GLY A 6 -11.48 3.34 13.76
C GLY A 6 -10.48 2.24 13.44
N LEU A 7 -9.58 2.51 12.50
CA LEU A 7 -8.52 1.59 12.12
C LEU A 7 -7.57 1.30 13.30
N GLU A 8 -7.12 2.33 14.02
CA GLU A 8 -6.24 2.18 15.19
C GLU A 8 -6.87 1.28 16.26
N ARG A 9 -8.16 1.48 16.57
CA ARG A 9 -8.90 0.65 17.54
C ARG A 9 -8.93 -0.84 17.15
N VAL A 10 -9.06 -1.12 15.85
CA VAL A 10 -9.09 -2.49 15.33
C VAL A 10 -7.68 -3.10 15.34
N LEU A 11 -6.67 -2.35 14.89
CA LEU A 11 -5.28 -2.79 14.89
C LEU A 11 -4.72 -3.07 16.29
N LYS A 12 -5.20 -2.35 17.31
CA LYS A 12 -4.91 -2.66 18.73
C LYS A 12 -5.41 -4.04 19.20
N GLN A 13 -6.17 -4.77 18.39
CA GLN A 13 -6.64 -6.13 18.69
C GLN A 13 -5.91 -7.20 17.85
N VAL A 14 -5.07 -6.79 16.91
CA VAL A 14 -4.28 -7.72 16.09
C VAL A 14 -3.08 -8.23 16.90
N PRO A 15 -2.90 -9.55 17.07
CA PRO A 15 -1.72 -10.14 17.71
C PRO A 15 -0.42 -9.68 17.05
N SER A 16 0.56 -9.29 17.86
CA SER A 16 1.90 -8.95 17.36
C SER A 16 2.73 -10.22 17.15
N ALA A 17 3.26 -10.42 15.95
CA ALA A 17 4.20 -11.51 15.67
C ALA A 17 5.57 -11.26 16.32
N ALA A 18 6.28 -12.36 16.63
CA ALA A 18 7.58 -12.32 17.31
C ALA A 18 8.67 -11.55 16.54
N SER A 19 8.54 -11.40 15.22
CA SER A 19 9.50 -10.72 14.32
C SER A 19 9.22 -9.23 14.09
N ALA A 20 8.49 -8.56 14.99
CA ALA A 20 8.07 -7.16 14.81
C ALA A 20 9.21 -6.16 14.50
N SER A 21 10.47 -6.49 14.81
CA SER A 21 11.65 -5.65 14.56
C SER A 21 12.02 -5.49 13.07
N LYS A 22 11.54 -6.39 12.20
CA LYS A 22 11.75 -6.36 10.74
C LYS A 22 10.46 -6.13 9.95
N ALA A 23 9.36 -5.82 10.63
CA ALA A 23 8.06 -5.68 9.98
C ALA A 23 8.07 -4.57 8.91
N GLN A 24 7.38 -4.84 7.81
CA GLN A 24 7.20 -3.91 6.69
C GLN A 24 5.72 -3.72 6.38
N ILE A 25 5.30 -2.50 6.09
CA ILE A 25 3.94 -2.17 5.68
C ILE A 25 3.96 -1.70 4.23
N ASN A 26 3.31 -2.47 3.36
CA ASN A 26 3.12 -2.12 1.96
C ASN A 26 1.77 -1.42 1.80
N VAL A 27 1.81 -0.21 1.29
CA VAL A 27 0.64 0.63 0.99
C VAL A 27 0.53 0.78 -0.51
N GLN A 28 -0.41 0.07 -1.13
CA GLN A 28 -0.73 0.23 -2.54
C GLN A 28 -2.02 1.02 -2.66
N ILE A 29 -1.98 2.09 -3.45
CA ILE A 29 -3.08 3.05 -3.63
C ILE A 29 -3.10 3.57 -5.07
N SER A 30 -4.22 4.17 -5.49
CA SER A 30 -4.36 4.77 -6.82
C SER A 30 -4.46 6.31 -6.77
N SER A 31 -4.54 6.90 -5.58
CA SER A 31 -4.50 8.35 -5.41
C SER A 31 -3.81 8.77 -4.11
N VAL A 32 -3.10 9.89 -4.17
CA VAL A 32 -2.48 10.54 -3.02
C VAL A 32 -3.04 11.95 -2.87
N GLY A 33 -3.68 12.22 -1.73
CA GLY A 33 -4.14 13.55 -1.38
C GLY A 33 -2.98 14.44 -0.90
N THR A 34 -3.09 15.75 -1.11
CA THR A 34 -2.10 16.69 -0.57
C THR A 34 -2.17 16.73 0.95
N ALA A 35 -1.05 16.44 1.63
CA ALA A 35 -0.97 16.37 3.08
C ALA A 35 0.38 16.92 3.60
N PRO A 36 0.47 17.37 4.87
CA PRO A 36 1.75 17.60 5.54
C PRO A 36 2.43 16.27 5.91
N GLU A 37 3.77 16.26 5.95
CA GLU A 37 4.59 15.11 6.38
C GLU A 37 4.11 14.53 7.72
N LYS A 38 3.89 15.40 8.71
CA LYS A 38 3.40 15.03 10.05
C LYS A 38 2.09 14.24 10.04
N TRP A 39 1.19 14.51 9.09
CA TRP A 39 -0.06 13.76 8.98
C TRP A 39 0.22 12.34 8.45
N LEU A 40 1.11 12.22 7.46
CA LEU A 40 1.51 10.92 6.91
C LEU A 40 2.25 10.08 7.95
N ASP A 41 3.19 10.68 8.67
CA ASP A 41 3.91 10.00 9.76
C ASP A 41 2.96 9.46 10.81
N GLY A 42 1.99 10.28 11.25
CA GLY A 42 0.98 9.87 12.22
C GLY A 42 0.06 8.78 11.68
N PHE A 43 -0.32 8.84 10.40
CA PHE A 43 -1.11 7.77 9.79
C PHE A 43 -0.30 6.47 9.67
N PHE A 44 0.99 6.54 9.33
CA PHE A 44 1.88 5.37 9.31
C PHE A 44 2.13 4.79 10.71
N ASP A 45 2.16 5.62 11.76
CA ASP A 45 2.17 5.14 13.15
C ASP A 45 0.90 4.35 13.49
N VAL A 46 -0.26 4.81 13.01
CA VAL A 46 -1.53 4.06 13.15
C VAL A 46 -1.42 2.70 12.47
N LEU A 47 -0.92 2.62 11.23
CA LEU A 47 -0.71 1.34 10.54
C LEU A 47 0.28 0.44 11.30
N GLY A 48 1.28 1.01 11.96
CA GLY A 48 2.25 0.26 12.77
C GLY A 48 1.68 -0.30 14.08
N THR A 49 0.46 0.06 14.46
CA THR A 49 -0.15 -0.34 15.73
C THR A 49 -0.51 -1.83 15.73
N THR A 50 -0.19 -2.53 16.82
CA THR A 50 -0.59 -3.91 17.10
C THR A 50 -0.83 -4.08 18.61
N THR A 51 -1.36 -5.23 19.06
CA THR A 51 -1.33 -5.55 20.50
C THR A 51 0.13 -5.67 20.96
N THR A 52 0.56 -4.80 21.87
CA THR A 52 1.84 -4.98 22.54
C THR A 52 1.72 -6.13 23.54
N GLY A 53 2.21 -7.31 23.16
CA GLY A 53 2.73 -8.25 24.17
C GLY A 53 3.81 -7.55 24.99
N LYS A 54 4.09 -8.03 26.21
CA LYS A 54 5.05 -7.46 27.19
C LYS A 54 6.53 -7.47 26.72
N GLN A 55 6.81 -7.03 25.50
CA GLN A 55 8.12 -7.01 24.88
C GLN A 55 8.62 -5.56 24.74
N PRO A 56 9.95 -5.32 24.79
CA PRO A 56 10.53 -3.98 24.72
C PRO A 56 10.14 -3.30 23.40
N LYS A 57 10.04 -1.96 23.42
CA LYS A 57 9.50 -1.12 22.34
C LYS A 57 9.88 -1.66 20.95
N PRO A 58 8.95 -2.25 20.20
CA PRO A 58 9.24 -2.75 18.86
C PRO A 58 9.71 -1.59 17.98
N ARG A 59 10.70 -1.85 17.12
CA ARG A 59 11.15 -0.88 16.10
C ARG A 59 9.95 -0.53 15.21
N LYS A 60 9.80 0.75 14.84
CA LYS A 60 8.76 1.18 13.90
C LYS A 60 8.91 0.39 12.59
N PRO A 61 7.84 -0.24 12.07
CA PRO A 61 7.90 -0.96 10.81
C PRO A 61 8.33 -0.03 9.67
N SER A 62 9.04 -0.56 8.68
CA SER A 62 9.29 0.17 7.44
C SER A 62 7.97 0.35 6.68
N VAL A 63 7.83 1.45 5.95
CA VAL A 63 6.65 1.70 5.10
C VAL A 63 7.10 1.86 3.67
N ARG A 64 6.42 1.17 2.76
CA ARG A 64 6.64 1.22 1.32
C ARG A 64 5.33 1.61 0.64
N VAL A 65 5.35 2.62 -0.22
CA VAL A 65 4.15 3.11 -0.93
C VAL A 65 4.27 2.76 -2.41
N ILE A 66 3.37 1.91 -2.90
CA ILE A 66 3.34 1.46 -4.29
C ILE A 66 2.45 2.41 -5.08
N PHE A 67 3.04 3.09 -6.05
CA PHE A 67 2.36 4.01 -6.95
C PHE A 67 3.05 3.97 -8.32
N PRO A 68 2.32 3.99 -9.44
CA PRO A 68 2.95 3.81 -10.75
C PRO A 68 3.69 5.07 -11.21
N THR A 69 4.77 4.87 -11.96
CA THR A 69 5.44 5.93 -12.73
C THR A 69 4.69 6.21 -14.05
N ALA A 70 5.08 7.28 -14.74
CA ALA A 70 4.52 7.57 -16.06
C ALA A 70 4.83 6.49 -17.11
N ASP A 71 6.01 5.87 -17.02
CA ASP A 71 6.39 4.77 -17.90
C ASP A 71 5.53 3.52 -17.68
N GLU A 72 5.22 3.19 -16.42
CA GLU A 72 4.36 2.06 -16.09
C GLU A 72 2.92 2.26 -16.55
N VAL A 73 2.39 3.48 -16.44
CA VAL A 73 1.09 3.84 -17.01
C VAL A 73 1.13 3.71 -18.54
N ARG A 74 2.16 4.24 -19.19
CA ARG A 74 2.35 4.19 -20.65
C ARG A 74 2.42 2.75 -21.18
N ARG A 75 3.07 1.82 -20.46
CA ARG A 75 3.18 0.40 -20.84
C ARG A 75 2.00 -0.47 -20.38
N SER A 76 1.06 0.08 -19.62
CA SER A 76 -0.11 -0.62 -19.12
C SER A 76 -1.03 -1.11 -20.25
N LEU A 77 -1.95 -2.03 -19.93
CA LEU A 77 -2.87 -2.64 -20.88
C LEU A 77 -3.78 -1.63 -21.58
N ASP A 78 -4.12 -0.49 -20.98
CA ASP A 78 -4.90 0.57 -21.66
C ASP A 78 -4.04 1.77 -22.04
N GLY A 79 -2.71 1.67 -21.92
CA GLY A 79 -1.78 2.78 -22.15
C GLY A 79 -2.11 3.97 -21.25
N TYR A 80 -1.95 5.20 -21.77
CA TYR A 80 -2.22 6.38 -20.94
C TYR A 80 -3.65 6.51 -20.44
N ARG A 81 -4.62 5.83 -21.07
CA ARG A 81 -6.02 5.84 -20.60
C ARG A 81 -6.15 5.26 -19.19
N SER A 82 -5.33 4.28 -18.81
CA SER A 82 -5.29 3.80 -17.42
C SER A 82 -4.98 4.90 -16.41
N GLY A 83 -4.20 5.91 -16.82
CA GLY A 83 -3.80 7.04 -15.98
C GLY A 83 -4.93 7.97 -15.57
N SER A 84 -6.10 7.94 -16.24
CA SER A 84 -7.24 8.79 -15.88
C SER A 84 -7.86 8.46 -14.53
N SER A 85 -7.56 7.28 -13.98
CA SER A 85 -8.07 6.82 -12.68
C SER A 85 -7.00 6.85 -11.59
N ILE A 86 -5.80 7.36 -11.89
CA ILE A 86 -4.65 7.40 -10.99
C ILE A 86 -4.21 8.84 -10.77
N HIS A 87 -4.17 9.27 -9.52
CA HIS A 87 -4.13 10.70 -9.20
C HIS A 87 -3.11 11.05 -8.12
N MET A 88 -2.05 11.72 -8.51
CA MET A 88 -1.17 12.48 -7.62
C MET A 88 -0.85 13.81 -8.30
N LYS A 89 -0.94 14.92 -7.55
CA LYS A 89 -0.60 16.26 -8.05
C LYS A 89 0.79 16.63 -7.59
N LEU A 90 1.58 17.28 -8.45
CA LEU A 90 3.02 17.52 -8.21
C LEU A 90 3.47 18.99 -8.33
N ASP A 91 2.59 19.93 -8.69
CA ASP A 91 3.05 21.21 -9.23
C ASP A 91 3.03 22.39 -8.23
N SER A 92 2.12 22.38 -7.26
CA SER A 92 2.12 23.39 -6.19
C SER A 92 3.34 23.23 -5.26
N GLN A 93 3.72 24.29 -4.54
CA GLN A 93 4.83 24.23 -3.58
C GLN A 93 4.65 23.12 -2.52
N MET A 94 3.44 22.94 -1.99
CA MET A 94 3.15 21.89 -1.01
C MET A 94 3.29 20.48 -1.63
N GLN A 95 2.88 20.30 -2.88
CA GLN A 95 2.97 19.02 -3.59
C GLN A 95 4.42 18.64 -3.91
N LYS A 96 5.26 19.62 -4.28
CA LYS A 96 6.71 19.41 -4.46
C LYS A 96 7.40 19.02 -3.16
N LEU A 97 7.06 19.70 -2.06
CA LEU A 97 7.55 19.33 -0.74
C LEU A 97 7.08 17.92 -0.34
N GLN A 98 5.83 17.59 -0.66
CA GLN A 98 5.27 16.26 -0.45
C GLN A 98 6.00 15.17 -1.21
N LEU A 99 6.28 15.39 -2.49
CA LEU A 99 7.08 14.45 -3.26
C LEU A 99 8.46 14.24 -2.60
N LYS A 100 9.10 15.29 -2.07
CA LYS A 100 10.42 15.18 -1.44
C LYS A 100 10.44 14.20 -0.26
N TYR A 101 9.49 14.29 0.67
CA TYR A 101 9.46 13.38 1.83
C TYR A 101 8.85 12.01 1.48
N MET A 102 8.00 11.90 0.45
CA MET A 102 7.43 10.61 0.03
C MET A 102 8.39 9.78 -0.84
N LYS A 103 9.25 10.43 -1.64
CA LYS A 103 10.10 9.76 -2.63
C LYS A 103 10.91 8.58 -2.08
N PRO A 104 11.51 8.64 -0.86
CA PRO A 104 12.20 7.49 -0.28
C PRO A 104 11.31 6.28 0.02
N LEU A 105 9.99 6.47 0.11
CA LEU A 105 9.01 5.43 0.38
C LEU A 105 8.43 4.82 -0.90
N LEU A 106 8.55 5.51 -2.05
CA LEU A 106 7.87 5.15 -3.29
C LEU A 106 8.50 3.91 -3.95
N CYS A 107 7.61 3.02 -4.40
CA CYS A 107 7.93 1.80 -5.12
C CYS A 107 7.11 1.73 -6.40
N THR A 108 7.72 1.20 -7.45
CA THR A 108 7.08 1.04 -8.76
C THR A 108 6.00 -0.06 -8.70
N TRP A 109 4.99 0.04 -9.57
CA TRP A 109 3.85 -0.89 -9.60
C TRP A 109 4.17 -2.21 -10.31
N ALA A 110 4.70 -2.11 -11.52
CA ALA A 110 5.16 -3.22 -12.34
C ALA A 110 6.41 -3.86 -11.75
N GLY A 111 7.26 -3.10 -11.05
CA GLY A 111 8.42 -3.65 -10.35
C GLY A 111 9.35 -4.40 -11.30
N ASP A 112 9.67 -3.80 -12.45
CA ASP A 112 10.52 -4.43 -13.47
C ASP A 112 11.82 -4.92 -12.83
N ALA A 113 11.91 -6.23 -12.67
CA ALA A 113 13.02 -6.88 -12.00
C ALA A 113 14.27 -6.82 -12.88
N LYS A 114 15.43 -6.75 -12.23
CA LYS A 114 16.68 -6.95 -12.95
C LYS A 114 16.86 -8.42 -13.25
N GLU A 115 17.60 -8.71 -14.32
CA GLU A 115 17.97 -10.07 -14.68
C GLU A 115 18.67 -10.75 -13.49
N GLY A 116 18.11 -11.86 -13.01
CA GLY A 116 18.61 -12.60 -11.84
C GLY A 116 17.83 -12.39 -10.54
N ASP A 117 16.90 -11.44 -10.47
CA ASP A 117 16.05 -11.25 -9.29
C ASP A 117 15.04 -12.41 -9.16
N GLN A 118 14.95 -13.03 -7.98
CA GLN A 118 13.90 -14.00 -7.67
C GLN A 118 12.61 -13.27 -7.31
N VAL A 119 11.79 -12.97 -8.33
CA VAL A 119 10.50 -12.29 -8.14
C VAL A 119 9.36 -13.28 -7.98
N ARG A 120 8.55 -13.06 -6.95
CA ARG A 120 7.24 -13.70 -6.78
C ARG A 120 6.20 -12.86 -7.52
N GLU A 121 5.71 -13.38 -8.64
CA GLU A 121 4.94 -12.60 -9.61
C GLU A 121 3.43 -12.70 -9.41
N ALA A 122 2.73 -11.57 -9.36
CA ALA A 122 1.27 -11.49 -9.28
C ALA A 122 0.55 -11.52 -10.64
N ASP A 123 1.30 -11.49 -11.76
CA ASP A 123 0.84 -11.43 -13.15
C ASP A 123 -0.05 -10.22 -13.49
N ARG A 124 0.18 -9.09 -12.80
CA ARG A 124 -0.61 -7.86 -12.95
C ARG A 124 0.22 -6.62 -13.27
N ARG A 125 1.51 -6.77 -13.61
CA ARG A 125 2.43 -5.65 -13.90
C ARG A 125 1.88 -4.66 -14.92
N ARG A 126 1.21 -5.14 -15.96
CA ARG A 126 0.59 -4.29 -17.00
C ARG A 126 -0.84 -3.86 -16.69
N ALA A 127 -1.49 -4.41 -15.67
CA ALA A 127 -2.82 -4.01 -15.26
C ALA A 127 -2.71 -2.84 -14.27
N ALA A 128 -3.02 -1.61 -14.73
CA ALA A 128 -2.84 -0.43 -13.89
C ALA A 128 -3.66 -0.50 -12.60
N PRO A 129 -3.10 -0.07 -11.45
CA PRO A 129 -3.72 -0.29 -10.16
C PRO A 129 -4.89 0.66 -9.91
N HIS A 130 -6.07 0.08 -9.63
CA HIS A 130 -7.18 0.80 -9.00
C HIS A 130 -7.62 0.17 -7.67
N ILE A 131 -7.04 -0.97 -7.27
CA ILE A 131 -7.19 -1.53 -5.92
C ILE A 131 -6.46 -0.62 -4.90
N LYS A 132 -6.85 -0.71 -3.63
CA LYS A 132 -6.12 -0.10 -2.51
C LYS A 132 -5.95 -1.16 -1.44
N THR A 133 -4.69 -1.46 -1.13
CA THR A 133 -4.35 -2.45 -0.10
C THR A 133 -3.33 -1.88 0.87
N PHE A 134 -3.54 -2.16 2.15
CA PHE A 134 -2.58 -1.90 3.22
C PHE A 134 -2.25 -3.26 3.82
N ILE A 135 -1.00 -3.71 3.72
CA ILE A 135 -0.60 -5.05 4.15
C ILE A 135 0.62 -4.92 5.05
N ARG A 136 0.52 -5.43 6.28
CA ARG A 136 1.65 -5.52 7.19
C ARG A 136 2.24 -6.92 7.15
N PHE A 137 3.48 -6.99 6.70
CA PHE A 137 4.32 -8.17 6.77
C PHE A 137 5.08 -8.22 8.10
N SER A 138 5.27 -9.43 8.62
CA SER A 138 6.02 -9.69 9.85
C SER A 138 7.54 -9.55 9.65
N ASP A 139 8.00 -9.56 8.39
CA ASP A 139 9.39 -9.55 7.96
C ASP A 139 9.58 -8.71 6.69
N ASP A 140 10.83 -8.33 6.40
CA ASP A 140 11.23 -7.51 5.26
C ASP A 140 11.32 -8.30 3.95
N ASP A 141 11.46 -9.62 4.02
CA ASP A 141 11.33 -10.55 2.89
C ASP A 141 9.86 -10.74 2.46
N CYS A 142 8.90 -10.16 3.19
CA CYS A 142 7.48 -10.24 2.95
C CYS A 142 6.97 -11.70 2.83
N ASN A 143 7.35 -12.59 3.74
CA ASN A 143 6.95 -14.00 3.74
C ASN A 143 5.71 -14.28 4.58
N ASN A 144 5.49 -13.51 5.65
CA ASN A 144 4.35 -13.67 6.54
C ASN A 144 3.58 -12.36 6.67
N ILE A 145 2.25 -12.45 6.79
CA ILE A 145 1.33 -11.31 6.89
C ILE A 145 0.69 -11.31 8.26
N ASP A 146 0.85 -10.21 9.00
CA ASP A 146 0.21 -10.01 10.30
C ASP A 146 -1.24 -9.53 10.13
N TRP A 147 -1.49 -8.68 9.14
CA TRP A 147 -2.83 -8.27 8.72
C TRP A 147 -2.82 -7.71 7.31
N THR A 148 -3.97 -7.81 6.65
CA THR A 148 -4.22 -7.21 5.33
C THR A 148 -5.54 -6.44 5.37
N LEU A 149 -5.58 -5.30 4.69
CA LEU A 149 -6.75 -4.47 4.51
C LEU A 149 -6.92 -4.17 3.02
N VAL A 150 -8.08 -4.51 2.47
CA VAL A 150 -8.54 -4.02 1.16
C VAL A 150 -9.63 -2.99 1.37
N THR A 151 -9.55 -1.85 0.69
CA THR A 151 -10.44 -0.71 0.96
C THR A 151 -10.67 0.15 -0.29
N SER A 152 -11.66 1.03 -0.26
CA SER A 152 -11.82 2.12 -1.22
C SER A 152 -10.89 3.31 -0.90
N ALA A 153 -10.45 3.43 0.35
CA ALA A 153 -9.70 4.58 0.86
C ALA A 153 -8.29 4.68 0.28
N ASN A 154 -8.05 5.78 -0.44
CA ASN A 154 -6.73 6.22 -0.88
C ASN A 154 -5.93 6.89 0.26
N LEU A 155 -4.65 7.19 0.02
CA LEU A 155 -3.80 7.87 1.00
C LEU A 155 -4.14 9.36 1.06
N SER A 156 -5.16 9.72 1.84
CA SER A 156 -5.62 11.10 1.97
C SER A 156 -6.31 11.39 3.30
N LYS A 157 -6.27 12.67 3.69
CA LYS A 157 -6.99 13.20 4.86
C LYS A 157 -8.51 13.13 4.70
N GLN A 158 -9.01 13.18 3.46
CA GLN A 158 -10.45 13.13 3.20
C GLN A 158 -11.02 11.74 3.49
N ALA A 159 -10.28 10.70 3.13
CA ALA A 159 -10.62 9.30 3.36
C ALA A 159 -10.40 8.86 4.81
N TRP A 160 -9.21 9.16 5.36
CA TRP A 160 -8.80 8.66 6.67
C TRP A 160 -9.07 9.61 7.83
N GLY A 161 -9.33 10.88 7.55
CA GLY A 161 -9.53 11.93 8.55
C GLY A 161 -8.31 12.81 8.79
N GLU A 162 -8.55 14.05 9.17
CA GLU A 162 -7.52 15.00 9.63
C GLU A 162 -6.85 14.54 10.95
N MET A 163 -5.77 15.22 11.36
CA MET A 163 -5.29 15.06 12.74
C MET A 163 -6.37 15.52 13.72
N ALA A 164 -6.44 14.87 14.89
CA ALA A 164 -7.37 15.26 15.93
C ALA A 164 -7.18 16.74 16.31
N ASN A 165 -8.28 17.49 16.43
CA ASN A 165 -8.24 18.87 16.91
C ASN A 165 -7.95 18.91 18.43
N LYS A 166 -7.92 20.11 19.02
CA LYS A 166 -7.66 20.26 20.48
C LYS A 166 -8.71 19.58 21.37
N GLN A 167 -9.92 19.35 20.83
CA GLN A 167 -11.03 18.68 21.49
C GLN A 167 -11.02 17.16 21.28
N GLY A 168 -10.12 16.64 20.43
CA GLY A 168 -10.04 15.22 20.07
C GLY A 168 -10.88 14.83 18.85
N ASP A 169 -11.55 15.78 18.18
CA ASP A 169 -12.39 15.46 17.02
C ASP A 169 -11.54 15.22 15.77
N VAL A 170 -11.96 14.23 14.97
CA VAL A 170 -11.36 13.88 13.69
C VAL A 170 -12.38 14.11 12.57
N ASN A 171 -12.07 15.02 11.65
CA ASN A 171 -12.94 15.35 10.52
C ASN A 171 -12.61 14.49 9.30
N ILE A 172 -13.60 13.74 8.80
CA ILE A 172 -13.53 12.85 7.63
C ILE A 172 -14.51 13.39 6.58
N LYS A 173 -14.07 13.45 5.32
CA LYS A 173 -14.82 14.13 4.23
C LYS A 173 -15.30 13.18 3.13
N SER A 174 -15.01 11.88 3.26
CA SER A 174 -15.36 10.88 2.27
C SER A 174 -16.02 9.68 2.93
N PHE A 175 -16.92 9.01 2.20
CA PHE A 175 -17.43 7.71 2.57
C PHE A 175 -16.50 6.65 2.01
N GLU A 176 -15.93 5.84 2.89
CA GLU A 176 -14.99 4.79 2.53
C GLU A 176 -15.36 3.50 3.26
N ILE A 177 -15.08 2.36 2.64
CA ILE A 177 -15.30 1.05 3.24
C ILE A 177 -14.14 0.11 2.90
N GLY A 178 -13.81 -0.76 3.85
CA GLY A 178 -12.80 -1.79 3.66
C GLY A 178 -12.99 -2.96 4.61
N VAL A 179 -12.28 -4.05 4.30
CA VAL A 179 -12.26 -5.27 5.11
C VAL A 179 -10.84 -5.51 5.56
N LEU A 180 -10.64 -5.53 6.88
CA LEU A 180 -9.38 -5.90 7.51
C LEU A 180 -9.45 -7.35 7.98
N VAL A 181 -8.42 -8.12 7.67
CA VAL A 181 -8.30 -9.52 8.04
C VAL A 181 -6.96 -9.74 8.75
N CYS A 182 -7.03 -10.41 9.90
CA CYS A 182 -5.89 -10.96 10.62
C CYS A 182 -6.04 -12.49 10.64
N PRO A 183 -4.95 -13.29 10.52
CA PRO A 183 -5.02 -14.74 10.52
C PRO A 183 -5.82 -15.31 11.69
N GLN A 184 -5.58 -14.80 12.91
CA GLN A 184 -6.19 -15.34 14.12
C GLN A 184 -7.72 -15.20 14.16
N TRP A 185 -8.30 -14.22 13.44
CA TRP A 185 -9.75 -14.06 13.37
C TRP A 185 -10.44 -15.09 12.46
N LEU A 186 -9.66 -15.82 11.65
CA LEU A 186 -10.13 -16.90 10.81
C LEU A 186 -9.80 -18.28 11.39
N ALA A 187 -9.13 -18.33 12.54
CA ALA A 187 -8.83 -19.55 13.28
C ALA A 187 -10.01 -19.94 14.18
N GLU A 188 -10.14 -21.23 14.48
CA GLU A 188 -11.03 -21.69 15.55
C GLU A 188 -10.38 -21.45 16.93
N ASP A 189 -11.18 -21.53 18.00
CA ASP A 189 -10.67 -21.35 19.36
C ASP A 189 -9.54 -22.34 19.68
N GLY A 190 -8.39 -21.82 20.11
CA GLY A 190 -7.21 -22.61 20.44
C GLY A 190 -6.30 -22.94 19.24
N GLN A 191 -6.73 -22.67 18.00
CA GLN A 191 -5.87 -22.82 16.82
C GLN A 191 -4.96 -21.62 16.62
N LYS A 192 -3.72 -21.88 16.20
CA LYS A 192 -2.80 -20.88 15.68
C LYS A 192 -2.90 -20.82 14.16
N ALA A 193 -3.34 -19.68 13.65
CA ALA A 193 -3.34 -19.42 12.22
C ALA A 193 -2.18 -18.53 11.80
N VAL A 194 -1.63 -18.81 10.62
CA VAL A 194 -0.66 -17.96 9.93
C VAL A 194 -1.22 -17.53 8.58
N MET A 195 -0.77 -16.37 8.10
CA MET A 195 -1.18 -15.82 6.80
C MET A 195 0.04 -15.58 5.95
N VAL A 196 0.00 -16.05 4.70
CA VAL A 196 1.13 -16.00 3.76
C VAL A 196 0.68 -15.39 2.43
N PRO A 197 1.54 -14.65 1.73
CA PRO A 197 1.24 -14.19 0.38
C PRO A 197 1.23 -15.38 -0.58
N VAL A 198 0.26 -15.39 -1.49
CA VAL A 198 0.18 -16.36 -2.59
C VAL A 198 0.13 -15.66 -3.93
N PHE A 199 0.75 -16.27 -4.92
CA PHE A 199 1.00 -15.69 -6.23
C PHE A 199 0.44 -16.63 -7.31
N LYS A 200 -0.28 -16.05 -8.28
CA LYS A 200 -0.94 -16.77 -9.40
C LYS A 200 -1.94 -17.87 -8.98
N LYS A 201 -2.20 -18.04 -7.68
CA LYS A 201 -3.02 -19.11 -7.09
C LYS A 201 -3.91 -18.54 -5.98
N ASP A 202 -4.95 -19.28 -5.61
CA ASP A 202 -5.92 -18.87 -4.57
C ASP A 202 -5.65 -19.51 -3.20
N LYS A 203 -4.76 -20.50 -3.13
CA LYS A 203 -4.41 -21.23 -1.91
C LYS A 203 -2.90 -21.35 -1.75
N PRO A 204 -2.39 -21.42 -0.51
CA PRO A 204 -0.99 -21.71 -0.25
C PRO A 204 -0.67 -23.16 -0.65
N GLU A 205 0.52 -23.38 -1.20
CA GLU A 205 1.05 -24.72 -1.53
C GLU A 205 2.10 -25.19 -0.52
N VAL A 206 2.41 -24.36 0.48
CA VAL A 206 3.31 -24.73 1.55
C VAL A 206 2.58 -25.67 2.51
N ASP A 207 3.31 -26.67 2.99
CA ASP A 207 2.86 -27.46 4.15
C ASP A 207 2.60 -26.50 5.32
N VAL A 208 1.61 -26.84 6.15
CA VAL A 208 1.34 -26.08 7.36
C VAL A 208 2.63 -26.08 8.20
N PRO A 209 3.20 -24.92 8.55
CA PRO A 209 4.36 -24.88 9.43
C PRO A 209 4.10 -25.71 10.68
N GLU A 210 5.11 -26.41 11.21
CA GLU A 210 4.95 -27.31 12.38
C GLU A 210 4.32 -26.60 13.58
N ASP A 211 4.42 -25.27 13.64
CA ASP A 211 3.91 -24.42 14.70
C ASP A 211 2.58 -23.72 14.37
N ALA A 212 1.87 -24.11 13.31
CA ALA A 212 0.57 -23.58 12.94
C ALA A 212 -0.46 -24.71 12.74
N ASP A 213 -1.73 -24.41 12.98
CA ASP A 213 -2.84 -25.32 12.70
C ASP A 213 -3.51 -25.00 11.36
N LYS A 214 -3.35 -23.76 10.88
CA LYS A 214 -4.03 -23.24 9.69
C LYS A 214 -3.17 -22.24 8.94
N VAL A 215 -3.04 -22.44 7.62
CA VAL A 215 -2.42 -21.47 6.71
C VAL A 215 -3.47 -20.80 5.84
N ILE A 216 -3.47 -19.46 5.84
CA ILE A 216 -4.37 -18.64 5.04
C ILE A 216 -3.55 -17.95 3.95
N GLY A 217 -3.91 -18.19 2.69
CA GLY A 217 -3.29 -17.49 1.55
C GLY A 217 -3.93 -16.12 1.31
N VAL A 218 -3.12 -15.09 1.09
CA VAL A 218 -3.56 -13.79 0.57
C VAL A 218 -3.06 -13.65 -0.85
N ARG A 219 -3.99 -13.60 -1.81
CA ARG A 219 -3.64 -13.42 -3.22
C ARG A 219 -3.08 -12.02 -3.44
N MET A 220 -1.79 -11.95 -3.76
CA MET A 220 -1.08 -10.68 -3.87
C MET A 220 -1.48 -9.93 -5.15
N PRO A 221 -1.74 -8.61 -5.07
CA PRO A 221 -2.10 -7.81 -6.24
C PRO A 221 -0.88 -7.27 -6.99
N TYR A 222 0.32 -7.33 -6.38
CA TYR A 222 1.59 -6.84 -6.91
C TYR A 222 2.70 -7.85 -6.62
N ASP A 223 3.82 -7.67 -7.32
CA ASP A 223 4.99 -8.54 -7.23
C ASP A 223 5.81 -8.25 -5.96
N LEU A 224 6.56 -9.24 -5.50
CA LEU A 224 7.51 -9.09 -4.39
C LEU A 224 8.87 -9.71 -4.74
N PRO A 225 10.01 -9.12 -4.30
CA PRO A 225 10.11 -7.90 -3.49
C PRO A 225 9.74 -6.63 -4.26
N LEU A 226 9.45 -5.54 -3.54
CA LEU A 226 9.13 -4.25 -4.16
C LEU A 226 10.38 -3.55 -4.70
N THR A 227 10.26 -2.92 -5.87
CA THR A 227 11.32 -2.12 -6.48
C THR A 227 11.17 -0.65 -6.09
N SER A 228 12.18 -0.09 -5.42
CA SER A 228 12.21 1.35 -5.10
C SER A 228 12.25 2.21 -6.36
N TYR A 229 11.68 3.40 -6.30
CA TYR A 229 11.89 4.41 -7.35
C TYR A 229 13.39 4.73 -7.51
N LEU A 230 13.82 4.93 -8.75
CA LEU A 230 15.14 5.46 -9.08
C LEU A 230 15.21 6.97 -8.81
N GLU A 231 16.43 7.52 -8.74
CA GLU A 231 16.66 8.93 -8.44
C GLU A 231 15.97 9.88 -9.44
N GLY A 232 15.89 9.50 -10.72
CA GLY A 232 15.21 10.28 -11.76
C GLY A 232 13.71 10.03 -11.90
N GLU A 233 13.15 9.04 -11.19
CA GLU A 233 11.74 8.68 -11.35
C GLU A 233 10.82 9.60 -10.56
N GLU A 234 9.63 9.79 -11.14
CA GLU A 234 8.53 10.55 -10.55
C GLU A 234 7.23 9.74 -10.68
N PRO A 235 6.30 9.91 -9.72
CA PRO A 235 5.02 9.24 -9.79
C PRO A 235 4.18 9.82 -10.94
N TRP A 236 3.27 9.00 -11.47
CA TRP A 236 2.30 9.46 -12.46
C TRP A 236 1.53 10.69 -11.95
N CYS A 237 1.51 11.73 -12.77
CA CYS A 237 0.73 12.94 -12.55
C CYS A 237 -0.13 13.20 -13.78
N ALA A 238 -1.42 12.88 -13.69
CA ALA A 238 -2.34 13.02 -14.81
C ALA A 238 -2.37 14.45 -15.39
N GLU A 239 -2.11 15.49 -14.60
CA GLU A 239 -2.13 16.91 -15.06
C GLU A 239 -0.90 17.28 -15.92
N ARG A 240 0.18 16.48 -15.88
CA ARG A 240 1.38 16.70 -16.72
C ARG A 240 1.23 16.03 -18.07
N SER A 241 1.86 16.61 -19.10
CA SER A 241 1.92 16.01 -20.43
C SER A 241 3.07 15.03 -20.56
N HIS A 242 2.87 14.00 -21.39
CA HIS A 242 3.87 13.00 -21.75
C HIS A 242 3.84 12.80 -23.27
N ALA A 243 4.90 13.24 -23.94
CA ALA A 243 4.99 13.26 -25.39
C ALA A 243 5.38 11.91 -26.02
N GLU A 244 6.05 11.05 -25.26
CA GLU A 244 6.38 9.70 -25.71
C GLU A 244 5.08 8.89 -25.87
N PRO A 245 4.80 8.30 -27.05
CA PRO A 245 3.60 7.51 -27.23
C PRO A 245 3.57 6.24 -26.36
N ASP A 246 2.37 5.85 -25.95
CA ASP A 246 2.12 4.51 -25.45
C ASP A 246 2.16 3.47 -26.57
N TRP A 247 1.99 2.20 -26.20
CA TRP A 247 2.02 1.08 -27.15
C TRP A 247 0.88 1.13 -28.17
N GLN A 248 -0.15 1.97 -27.98
CA GLN A 248 -1.24 2.23 -28.92
C GLN A 248 -0.96 3.45 -29.82
N GLY A 249 0.21 4.08 -29.70
CA GLY A 249 0.58 5.28 -30.46
C GLY A 249 -0.04 6.58 -29.93
N VAL A 250 -0.55 6.59 -28.69
CA VAL A 250 -1.18 7.76 -28.08
C VAL A 250 -0.19 8.45 -27.15
N ALA A 251 -0.02 9.77 -27.30
CA ALA A 251 0.66 10.61 -26.31
C ALA A 251 -0.35 11.18 -25.31
N TRP A 252 0.09 11.51 -24.10
CA TRP A 252 -0.78 12.11 -23.08
C TRP A 252 -0.63 13.63 -23.06
N PRO A 253 -1.67 14.41 -23.42
CA PRO A 253 -1.56 15.87 -23.46
C PRO A 253 -1.60 16.52 -22.06
N GLY A 254 -1.82 15.74 -21.00
CA GLY A 254 -2.18 16.24 -19.67
C GLY A 254 -3.70 16.28 -19.50
N PHE A 255 -4.17 15.88 -18.33
CA PHE A 255 -5.56 15.97 -17.92
C PHE A 255 -5.91 17.42 -17.63
N ASN A 256 -6.85 17.95 -18.38
CA ASN A 256 -7.43 19.26 -18.11
C ASN A 256 -8.89 19.08 -17.65
N PRO A 257 -9.22 19.25 -16.36
CA PRO A 257 -10.58 19.10 -15.87
C PRO A 257 -11.57 20.15 -16.41
N ARG A 258 -11.10 21.11 -17.22
CA ARG A 258 -11.91 22.17 -17.84
C ARG A 258 -12.25 21.91 -19.31
N VAL A 259 -11.79 20.81 -19.89
CA VAL A 259 -12.07 20.40 -21.28
C VAL A 259 -12.83 19.08 -21.28
#